data_AF-A0A1Y5PT77-F1
#
_entry.id   AF-A0A1Y5PT77-F1
#
_cell.length_a   1.000
_cell.length_b   1.000
_cell.length_c   1.000
_cell.angle_alpha   90.00
_cell.angle_beta   90.00
_cell.angle_gamma   90.00
#
_symmetry.space_group_name_H-M   'P 1'
#
loop_
_entity.id
_entity.type
_entity.pdbx_description
1 polymer ?
#
loop_
_entity_poly.entity_id
_entity_poly.type
_entity_poly.pdbx_seq_one_letter_code
_entity_poly.pdbx_strand_id
1 'polypeptide(L)'
;MTPRRTPHRHRPRRARRHGDLRARRGHRYRRTPRHPRRRGTADRVIGTGISCVYPDNDTSAQLHRQVATAGALVSQFWPDAPPHRHNFPLSNATMSGLGYASVIVEAGEHSGTRVQARAALAHGRPVILTDTVAAGTQWGQALTGRPGVYVASSTADVLGLVEELITAARNTDLVSLPGACDDAQ
;
A
#
# COMPACT_ATOMS: atom_id res chain seq x y z
N MET A 1 44.48 64.55 -15.70
CA MET A 1 43.04 64.48 -15.40
C MET A 1 42.81 63.39 -14.37
N THR A 2 41.97 63.74 -13.41
CA THR A 2 41.71 63.20 -12.06
C THR A 2 41.15 61.76 -12.02
N PRO A 3 41.20 61.10 -10.84
CA PRO A 3 41.07 59.65 -10.66
C PRO A 3 39.63 59.20 -10.39
N ARG A 4 39.34 57.90 -10.50
CA ARG A 4 38.15 57.30 -9.85
C ARG A 4 38.48 56.00 -9.12
N ARG A 5 38.38 56.10 -7.79
CA ARG A 5 38.33 55.02 -6.81
C ARG A 5 36.90 54.44 -6.73
N THR A 6 36.85 53.17 -6.33
CA THR A 6 35.84 52.47 -5.49
C THR A 6 34.44 52.15 -6.08
N PRO A 7 33.70 51.14 -5.55
CA PRO A 7 33.92 50.44 -4.27
C PRO A 7 33.89 48.90 -4.28
N HIS A 8 34.52 48.35 -3.22
CA HIS A 8 34.22 47.05 -2.64
C HIS A 8 32.71 46.85 -2.43
N ARG A 9 32.19 45.66 -2.77
CA ARG A 9 30.96 45.13 -2.16
C ARG A 9 31.26 43.85 -1.40
N HIS A 10 30.97 43.92 -0.10
CA HIS A 10 31.06 42.86 0.89
C HIS A 10 29.71 42.12 0.94
N ARG A 11 29.72 40.79 0.70
CA ARG A 11 28.89 39.67 1.23
C ARG A 11 27.35 39.81 1.45
N PRO A 12 26.53 38.73 1.26
CA PRO A 12 26.66 37.50 2.06
C PRO A 12 26.39 36.14 1.38
N ARG A 13 26.87 35.12 2.09
CA ARG A 13 26.58 33.68 1.97
C ARG A 13 25.08 33.39 2.06
N ARG A 14 24.55 32.54 1.18
CA ARG A 14 23.49 31.58 1.51
C ARG A 14 23.76 30.26 0.78
N ALA A 15 24.51 29.39 1.47
CA ALA A 15 24.46 27.97 1.20
C ALA A 15 23.03 27.49 1.50
N ARG A 16 22.30 27.04 0.48
CA ARG A 16 21.05 26.30 0.69
C ARG A 16 21.42 24.93 1.25
N ARG A 17 21.23 24.80 2.56
CA ARG A 17 21.18 23.52 3.27
C ARG A 17 20.02 22.71 2.69
N HIS A 18 20.30 21.73 1.83
CA HIS A 18 19.46 20.55 1.77
C HIS A 18 19.81 19.71 2.99
N GLY A 19 18.84 19.56 3.88
CA GLY A 19 18.97 18.82 5.13
C GLY A 19 19.38 17.38 4.85
N ASP A 20 20.65 17.11 5.12
CA ASP A 20 21.25 15.80 5.24
C ASP A 20 20.62 15.09 6.45
N LEU A 21 19.64 14.22 6.21
CA LEU A 21 19.12 13.28 7.19
C LEU A 21 19.86 11.94 7.03
N ARG A 22 21.16 11.96 7.32
CA ARG A 22 21.93 10.75 7.62
C ARG A 22 22.18 10.61 9.11
N ALA A 23 22.06 9.36 9.53
CA ALA A 23 22.57 8.75 10.75
C ALA A 23 21.85 9.06 12.07
N ARG A 24 20.96 8.14 12.48
CA ARG A 24 20.86 7.74 13.89
C ARG A 24 21.00 6.24 14.04
N ARG A 25 21.88 5.89 14.96
CA ARG A 25 22.45 4.58 15.28
C ARG A 25 21.45 3.72 16.07
N GLY A 26 21.53 2.41 15.84
CA GLY A 26 21.38 1.36 16.87
C GLY A 26 20.05 1.28 17.62
N HIS A 27 19.05 0.61 17.04
CA HIS A 27 17.91 0.13 17.80
C HIS A 27 18.03 -1.35 18.13
N ARG A 28 18.34 -1.62 19.41
CA ARG A 28 18.05 -2.91 20.05
C ARG A 28 16.55 -3.16 19.94
N TYR A 29 16.17 -4.31 19.39
CA TYR A 29 14.79 -4.78 19.36
C TYR A 29 14.22 -4.85 20.79
N ARG A 30 13.43 -3.85 21.19
CA ARG A 30 12.55 -3.95 22.35
C ARG A 30 11.34 -4.77 21.93
N ARG A 31 11.05 -5.85 22.68
CA ARG A 31 9.83 -6.65 22.52
C ARG A 31 8.61 -5.71 22.56
N THR A 32 7.90 -5.58 21.45
CA THR A 32 6.66 -4.79 21.35
C THR A 32 5.57 -5.41 22.23
N PRO A 33 4.77 -4.60 22.96
CA PRO A 33 3.62 -5.10 23.71
C PRO A 33 2.63 -5.83 22.78
N ARG A 34 2.09 -6.97 23.23
CA ARG A 34 0.98 -7.63 22.55
C ARG A 34 -0.27 -6.77 22.70
N HIS A 35 -0.64 -6.06 21.64
CA HIS A 35 -1.93 -5.37 21.59
C HIS A 35 -3.08 -6.40 21.61
N PRO A 36 -4.19 -6.11 22.31
CA PRO A 36 -5.38 -6.97 22.29
C PRO A 36 -5.90 -7.11 20.86
N ARG A 37 -6.26 -8.33 20.46
CA ARG A 37 -6.85 -8.61 19.14
C ARG A 37 -8.19 -7.87 19.03
N ARG A 38 -8.21 -6.71 18.37
CA ARG A 38 -9.45 -6.13 17.86
C ARG A 38 -10.02 -7.10 16.84
N ARG A 39 -11.29 -7.50 17.01
CA ARG A 39 -12.01 -8.33 16.03
C ARG A 39 -12.37 -7.43 14.85
N GLY A 40 -11.49 -7.38 13.85
CA GLY A 40 -11.81 -6.82 12.53
C GLY A 40 -12.55 -7.85 11.69
N THR A 41 -13.45 -7.40 10.83
CA THR A 41 -14.00 -8.20 9.74
C THR A 41 -12.91 -8.39 8.69
N ALA A 42 -12.74 -9.62 8.20
CA ALA A 42 -11.75 -9.96 7.20
C ALA A 42 -12.45 -10.36 5.90
N ASP A 43 -12.18 -9.61 4.84
CA ASP A 43 -12.66 -9.92 3.49
C ASP A 43 -11.54 -10.60 2.70
N ARG A 44 -11.91 -11.50 1.78
CA ARG A 44 -10.95 -12.27 0.98
C ARG A 44 -11.36 -12.29 -0.48
N VAL A 45 -10.41 -11.94 -1.34
CA VAL A 45 -10.48 -12.20 -2.79
C VAL A 45 -9.78 -13.52 -3.09
N ILE A 46 -10.41 -14.40 -3.85
CA ILE A 46 -9.88 -15.73 -4.20
C ILE A 46 -9.55 -15.87 -5.69
N GLY A 47 -8.56 -16.71 -5.98
CA GLY A 47 -8.12 -17.08 -7.34
C GLY A 47 -8.86 -18.29 -7.94
N THR A 48 -9.98 -18.67 -7.35
CA THR A 48 -10.79 -19.85 -7.69
C THR A 48 -12.25 -19.43 -7.82
N GLY A 49 -13.10 -20.33 -8.33
CA GLY A 49 -14.55 -20.17 -8.22
C GLY A 49 -14.99 -20.10 -6.75
N ILE A 50 -16.13 -19.44 -6.49
CA ILE A 50 -16.63 -19.23 -5.13
C ILE A 50 -16.89 -20.53 -4.36
N SER A 51 -17.19 -21.63 -5.06
CA SER A 51 -17.43 -22.95 -4.48
C SER A 51 -16.15 -23.79 -4.31
N CYS A 52 -14.97 -23.25 -4.67
CA CYS A 52 -13.70 -23.98 -4.65
C CYS A 52 -12.76 -23.43 -3.56
N VAL A 53 -12.28 -24.32 -2.69
CA VAL A 53 -11.29 -24.01 -1.64
C VAL A 53 -9.88 -24.29 -2.18
N TYR A 54 -8.98 -23.32 -2.01
CA TYR A 54 -7.55 -23.49 -2.33
C TYR A 54 -6.64 -22.75 -1.34
N PRO A 55 -5.51 -23.35 -0.92
CA PRO A 55 -5.13 -24.75 -1.14
C PRO A 55 -6.12 -25.73 -0.49
N ASP A 56 -6.26 -26.94 -1.04
CA ASP A 56 -7.19 -27.94 -0.54
C ASP A 56 -6.64 -28.58 0.76
N ASN A 57 -6.98 -27.97 1.89
CA ASN A 57 -6.67 -28.46 3.22
C ASN A 57 -7.67 -27.92 4.25
N ASP A 58 -7.75 -28.60 5.39
CA ASP A 58 -8.71 -28.30 6.46
C ASP A 58 -8.62 -26.86 6.96
N THR A 59 -7.41 -26.33 7.12
CA THR A 59 -7.16 -24.96 7.55
C THR A 59 -7.78 -23.96 6.57
N SER A 60 -7.59 -24.16 5.27
CA SER A 60 -8.12 -23.27 4.23
C SER A 60 -9.64 -23.38 4.13
N ALA A 61 -10.19 -24.58 4.25
CA ALA A 61 -11.64 -24.80 4.27
C ALA A 61 -12.30 -24.12 5.48
N GLN A 62 -11.65 -24.20 6.65
CA GLN A 62 -12.10 -23.50 7.85
C GLN A 62 -12.07 -21.98 7.67
N LEU A 63 -10.97 -21.42 7.15
CA LEU A 63 -10.84 -19.98 6.90
C LEU A 63 -11.85 -19.49 5.87
N HIS A 64 -12.08 -20.26 4.80
CA HIS A 64 -13.08 -19.95 3.77
C HIS A 64 -14.47 -19.81 4.38
N ARG A 65 -14.90 -20.79 5.21
CA ARG A 65 -16.18 -20.72 5.92
C ARG A 65 -16.23 -19.54 6.89
N GLN A 66 -15.18 -19.31 7.67
CA GLN A 66 -15.13 -18.21 8.63
C GLN A 66 -15.30 -16.84 7.95
N VAL A 67 -14.56 -16.59 6.87
CA VAL A 67 -14.67 -15.37 6.09
C VAL A 67 -16.05 -15.25 5.45
N ALA A 68 -16.60 -16.32 4.87
CA ALA A 68 -17.94 -16.30 4.28
C ALA A 68 -19.05 -15.98 5.30
N THR A 69 -18.85 -16.33 6.58
CA THR A 69 -19.83 -16.05 7.64
C THR A 69 -19.70 -14.67 8.30
N ALA A 70 -18.47 -14.13 8.38
CA ALA A 70 -18.18 -12.95 9.20
C ALA A 70 -17.65 -11.75 8.41
N GLY A 71 -17.34 -11.92 7.13
CA GLY A 71 -16.91 -10.89 6.19
C GLY A 71 -17.42 -11.20 4.78
N ALA A 72 -16.64 -10.87 3.76
CA ALA A 72 -16.98 -11.12 2.37
C ALA A 72 -15.94 -12.03 1.70
N LEU A 73 -16.45 -12.99 0.92
CA LEU A 73 -15.64 -13.79 0.01
C LEU A 73 -15.97 -13.36 -1.42
N VAL A 74 -14.96 -12.93 -2.17
CA VAL A 74 -15.13 -12.36 -3.51
C VAL A 74 -14.37 -13.20 -4.53
N SER A 75 -15.07 -13.60 -5.59
CA SER A 75 -14.48 -14.23 -6.77
C SER A 75 -15.02 -13.58 -8.04
N GLN A 76 -14.15 -13.44 -9.03
CA GLN A 76 -14.49 -12.98 -10.38
C GLN A 76 -14.57 -14.14 -11.40
N PHE A 77 -14.42 -15.38 -10.94
CA PHE A 77 -14.40 -16.57 -11.78
C PHE A 77 -15.73 -17.32 -11.69
N TRP A 78 -16.00 -18.20 -12.65
CA TRP A 78 -17.17 -19.09 -12.59
C TRP A 78 -17.22 -19.85 -11.26
N PRO A 79 -18.40 -20.12 -10.68
CA PRO A 79 -18.53 -20.67 -9.32
C PRO A 79 -17.71 -21.93 -9.05
N ASP A 80 -17.54 -22.77 -10.06
CA ASP A 80 -16.83 -24.05 -10.04
C ASP A 80 -15.41 -24.00 -10.63
N ALA A 81 -14.91 -22.82 -11.00
CA ALA A 81 -13.61 -22.67 -11.65
C ALA A 81 -12.47 -23.23 -10.77
N PRO A 82 -11.65 -24.17 -11.28
CA PRO A 82 -10.56 -24.77 -10.52
C PRO A 82 -9.39 -23.79 -10.31
N PRO A 83 -8.49 -24.07 -9.36
CA PRO A 83 -7.29 -23.28 -9.17
C PRO A 83 -6.38 -23.35 -10.39
N HIS A 84 -6.09 -22.19 -10.98
CA HIS A 84 -5.17 -22.08 -12.11
C HIS A 84 -4.12 -21.00 -11.83
N ARG A 85 -2.87 -21.27 -12.25
CA ARG A 85 -1.73 -20.35 -11.98
C ARG A 85 -1.98 -18.94 -12.50
N HIS A 86 -2.69 -18.80 -13.61
CA HIS A 86 -3.00 -17.51 -14.23
C HIS A 86 -4.09 -16.73 -13.48
N ASN A 87 -4.87 -17.39 -12.61
CA ASN A 87 -5.93 -16.72 -11.87
C ASN A 87 -5.37 -15.87 -10.72
N PHE A 88 -4.24 -16.27 -10.11
CA PHE A 88 -3.70 -15.55 -8.94
C PHE A 88 -3.26 -14.11 -9.27
N PRO A 89 -2.56 -13.83 -10.39
CA PRO A 89 -2.30 -12.45 -10.81
C PRO A 89 -3.58 -11.64 -11.03
N LEU A 90 -4.63 -12.25 -11.59
CA LEU A 90 -5.91 -11.58 -11.86
C LEU A 90 -6.67 -11.28 -10.56
N SER A 91 -6.72 -12.23 -9.61
CA SER A 91 -7.32 -11.99 -8.30
C SER A 91 -6.52 -10.97 -7.49
N ASN A 92 -5.19 -10.92 -7.64
CA ASN A 92 -4.37 -9.89 -7.00
C ASN A 92 -4.70 -8.48 -7.52
N ALA A 93 -4.96 -8.34 -8.83
CA ALA A 93 -5.41 -7.07 -9.41
C ALA A 93 -6.80 -6.68 -8.87
N THR A 94 -7.72 -7.63 -8.77
CA THR A 94 -9.03 -7.38 -8.14
C THR A 94 -8.88 -6.90 -6.69
N MET A 95 -8.05 -7.60 -5.91
CA MET A 95 -7.75 -7.26 -4.51
C MET A 95 -7.15 -5.87 -4.37
N SER A 96 -6.24 -5.47 -5.26
CA SER A 96 -5.64 -4.13 -5.20
C SER A 96 -6.63 -3.02 -5.53
N GLY A 97 -7.61 -3.27 -6.40
CA GLY A 97 -8.63 -2.27 -6.76
C GLY A 97 -9.69 -2.03 -5.68
N LEU A 98 -10.05 -3.07 -4.92
CA LEU A 98 -11.06 -3.02 -3.86
C LEU A 98 -10.58 -2.30 -2.58
N GLY A 99 -9.27 -2.35 -2.30
CA GLY A 99 -8.70 -1.69 -1.11
C GLY A 99 -8.46 -0.20 -1.30
N TYR A 100 -8.48 0.57 -0.21
CA TYR A 100 -8.02 1.96 -0.20
C TYR A 100 -6.51 2.09 -0.44
N ALA A 101 -5.73 1.11 0.02
CA ALA A 101 -4.29 1.03 -0.15
C ALA A 101 -3.82 -0.43 -0.05
N SER A 102 -2.65 -0.73 -0.62
CA SER A 102 -1.98 -2.03 -0.46
C SER A 102 -0.76 -1.90 0.47
N VAL A 103 -0.73 -2.68 1.55
CA VAL A 103 0.43 -2.75 2.46
C VAL A 103 1.21 -4.02 2.18
N ILE A 104 2.48 -3.88 1.77
CA ILE A 104 3.37 -5.00 1.46
C ILE A 104 4.40 -5.12 2.57
N VAL A 105 4.20 -6.13 3.43
CA VAL A 105 5.02 -6.35 4.63
C VAL A 105 6.31 -7.10 4.29
N GLU A 106 6.22 -8.11 3.43
CA GLU A 106 7.33 -8.97 3.02
C GLU A 106 7.14 -9.44 1.58
N ALA A 107 8.22 -9.43 0.79
CA ALA A 107 8.25 -9.95 -0.57
C ALA A 107 9.69 -10.10 -1.06
N GLY A 108 9.96 -11.16 -1.83
CA GLY A 108 11.22 -11.35 -2.55
C GLY A 108 11.23 -10.72 -3.94
N GLU A 109 12.39 -10.72 -4.60
CA GLU A 109 12.59 -10.12 -5.92
C GLU A 109 11.65 -10.68 -7.01
N HIS A 110 11.41 -12.00 -6.97
CA HIS A 110 10.57 -12.70 -7.94
C HIS A 110 9.16 -13.01 -7.40
N SER A 111 8.73 -12.36 -6.32
CA SER A 111 7.41 -12.57 -5.74
C SER A 111 6.28 -12.07 -6.64
N GLY A 112 5.16 -12.80 -6.68
CA GLY A 112 3.90 -12.35 -7.29
C GLY A 112 3.36 -11.05 -6.68
N THR A 113 3.77 -10.71 -5.45
CA THR A 113 3.46 -9.43 -4.79
C THR A 113 3.90 -8.23 -5.61
N ARG A 114 4.99 -8.33 -6.38
CA ARG A 114 5.45 -7.26 -7.29
C ARG A 114 4.41 -6.91 -8.34
N VAL A 115 3.70 -7.92 -8.86
CA VAL A 115 2.62 -7.72 -9.85
C VAL A 115 1.45 -7.00 -9.21
N GLN A 116 1.09 -7.38 -7.98
CA GLN A 116 0.03 -6.71 -7.23
C GLN A 116 0.37 -5.25 -6.93
N ALA A 117 1.62 -4.95 -6.51
CA ALA A 117 2.08 -3.58 -6.27
C ALA A 117 1.91 -2.69 -7.51
N ARG A 118 2.29 -3.22 -8.67
CA ARG A 118 2.12 -2.50 -9.95
C ARG A 118 0.65 -2.32 -10.32
N ALA A 119 -0.18 -3.35 -10.11
CA ALA A 119 -1.61 -3.27 -10.36
C ALA A 119 -2.29 -2.23 -9.46
N ALA A 120 -1.92 -2.17 -8.16
CA ALA A 120 -2.42 -1.14 -7.24
C ALA A 120 -2.13 0.27 -7.76
N LEU A 121 -0.88 0.54 -8.13
CA LEU A 121 -0.49 1.84 -8.68
C LEU A 121 -1.21 2.17 -10.00
N ALA A 122 -1.42 1.17 -10.86
CA ALA A 122 -2.18 1.33 -12.09
C ALA A 122 -3.66 1.68 -11.83
N HIS A 123 -4.25 1.18 -10.75
CA HIS A 123 -5.58 1.56 -10.28
C HIS A 123 -5.62 2.92 -9.55
N GLY A 124 -4.49 3.64 -9.45
CA GLY A 124 -4.40 4.85 -8.64
C GLY A 124 -4.50 4.58 -7.14
N ARG A 125 -4.29 3.33 -6.70
CA ARG A 125 -4.33 2.93 -5.29
C ARG A 125 -2.93 3.04 -4.68
N PRO A 126 -2.77 3.76 -3.57
CA PRO A 126 -1.52 3.83 -2.83
C PRO A 126 -0.92 2.47 -2.48
N VAL A 127 0.42 2.41 -2.50
CA VAL A 127 1.19 1.24 -2.04
C VAL A 127 2.10 1.67 -0.91
N ILE A 128 2.01 0.97 0.22
CA ILE A 128 2.89 1.12 1.38
C ILE A 128 3.84 -0.07 1.39
N LEU A 129 5.14 0.19 1.25
CA LEU A 129 6.19 -0.82 1.39
C LEU A 129 6.79 -0.72 2.78
N THR A 130 7.12 -1.85 3.41
CA THR A 130 8.03 -1.83 4.55
C THR A 130 9.44 -1.47 4.09
N ASP A 131 10.25 -0.95 5.01
CA ASP A 131 11.67 -0.71 4.81
C ASP A 131 12.42 -1.94 4.25
N THR A 132 12.06 -3.13 4.73
CA THR A 132 12.64 -4.41 4.34
C THR A 132 12.38 -4.70 2.87
N VAL A 133 11.17 -4.45 2.39
CA VAL A 133 10.82 -4.66 0.97
C VAL A 133 11.39 -3.56 0.09
N ALA A 134 11.29 -2.31 0.54
CA ALA A 134 11.78 -1.13 -0.19
C ALA A 134 13.30 -1.19 -0.41
N ALA A 135 14.06 -1.63 0.60
CA ALA A 135 15.52 -1.76 0.49
C ALA A 135 15.97 -3.14 0.00
N GLY A 136 15.23 -4.21 0.33
CA GLY A 136 15.63 -5.60 0.08
C GLY A 136 15.32 -6.14 -1.32
N THR A 137 14.63 -5.38 -2.17
CA THR A 137 14.29 -5.78 -3.54
C THR A 137 14.60 -4.67 -4.54
N GLN A 138 15.06 -5.02 -5.74
CA GLN A 138 15.32 -4.07 -6.83
C GLN A 138 14.01 -3.40 -7.28
N TRP A 139 12.92 -4.16 -7.35
CA TRP A 139 11.62 -3.58 -7.70
C TRP A 139 11.07 -2.66 -6.62
N GLY A 140 11.30 -2.93 -5.33
CA GLY A 140 10.92 -2.05 -4.22
C GLY A 140 11.70 -0.74 -4.26
N GLN A 141 13.01 -0.82 -4.50
CA GLN A 141 13.86 0.36 -4.69
C GLN A 141 13.38 1.19 -5.89
N ALA A 142 13.06 0.55 -7.02
CA ALA A 142 12.59 1.23 -8.22
C ALA A 142 11.19 1.88 -8.07
N LEU A 143 10.37 1.39 -7.14
CA LEU A 143 9.08 2.00 -6.82
C LEU A 143 9.20 3.15 -5.83
N THR A 144 10.20 3.12 -4.96
CA THR A 144 10.38 4.12 -3.92
C THR A 144 10.57 5.52 -4.52
N GLY A 145 9.84 6.51 -3.98
CA GLY A 145 9.86 7.89 -4.45
C GLY A 145 8.93 8.17 -5.64
N ARG A 146 8.25 7.16 -6.20
CA ARG A 146 7.19 7.38 -7.19
C ARG A 146 5.92 7.91 -6.51
N PRO A 147 5.09 8.70 -7.23
CA PRO A 147 3.78 9.10 -6.72
C PRO A 147 2.93 7.88 -6.32
N GLY A 148 2.27 7.99 -5.17
CA GLY A 148 1.44 6.91 -4.62
C GLY A 148 2.21 5.78 -3.93
N VAL A 149 3.54 5.87 -3.81
CA VAL A 149 4.36 4.90 -3.07
C VAL A 149 4.88 5.51 -1.77
N TYR A 150 4.64 4.81 -0.67
CA TYR A 150 5.04 5.20 0.68
C TYR A 150 5.92 4.11 1.29
N VAL A 151 6.79 4.50 2.22
CA VAL A 151 7.66 3.56 2.95
C VAL A 151 7.40 3.72 4.44
N ALA A 152 7.17 2.59 5.12
CA ALA A 152 6.95 2.53 6.56
C ALA A 152 8.06 1.74 7.26
N SER A 153 8.55 2.25 8.39
CA SER A 153 9.64 1.63 9.17
C SER A 153 9.14 0.97 10.45
N SER A 154 7.84 1.06 10.74
CA SER A 154 7.23 0.43 11.91
C SER A 154 5.74 0.21 11.68
N THR A 155 5.12 -0.62 12.54
CA THR A 155 3.66 -0.79 12.55
C THR A 155 2.94 0.54 12.81
N ALA A 156 3.50 1.42 13.64
CA ALA A 156 2.90 2.72 13.92
C ALA A 156 2.88 3.60 12.66
N ASP A 157 3.95 3.59 11.87
CA ASP A 157 4.03 4.33 10.61
C ASP A 157 3.03 3.78 9.59
N VAL A 158 2.88 2.45 9.50
CA VAL A 158 1.86 1.83 8.64
C VAL A 158 0.47 2.30 9.02
N LEU A 159 0.12 2.28 10.32
CA LEU A 159 -1.20 2.69 10.79
C LEU A 159 -1.46 4.17 10.50
N GLY A 160 -0.48 5.05 10.75
CA GLY A 160 -0.61 6.48 10.46
C GLY A 160 -0.81 6.76 8.97
N LEU A 161 -0.04 6.11 8.10
CA LEU A 161 -0.21 6.23 6.65
C LEU A 161 -1.57 5.72 6.19
N VAL A 162 -2.03 4.57 6.69
CA VAL A 162 -3.35 4.03 6.33
C VAL A 162 -4.48 4.97 6.75
N GLU A 163 -4.41 5.55 7.96
CA GLU A 163 -5.41 6.49 8.46
C GLU A 163 -5.46 7.78 7.62
N GLU A 164 -4.29 8.32 7.25
CA GLU A 164 -4.18 9.48 6.35
C GLU A 164 -4.80 9.18 4.98
N LEU A 165 -4.47 8.03 4.39
CA LEU A 165 -4.96 7.63 3.07
C LEU A 165 -6.47 7.37 3.05
N ILE A 166 -7.02 6.72 4.08
CA ILE A 166 -8.47 6.52 4.20
C ILE A 166 -9.19 7.86 4.35
N THR A 167 -8.64 8.78 5.14
CA THR A 167 -9.21 10.12 5.31
C THR A 167 -9.20 10.91 4.01
N ALA A 168 -8.07 10.87 3.27
CA ALA A 168 -7.95 11.52 1.97
C ALA A 168 -8.92 10.94 0.92
N ALA A 169 -9.07 9.61 0.88
CA ALA A 169 -9.99 8.94 -0.05
C ALA A 169 -11.45 9.34 0.22
N ARG A 170 -11.89 9.31 1.49
CA ARG A 170 -13.24 9.75 1.88
C ARG A 170 -13.52 11.20 1.51
N ASN A 171 -12.54 12.08 1.68
CA ASN A 171 -12.69 13.48 1.31
C ASN A 171 -12.81 13.67 -0.21
N THR A 172 -12.17 12.80 -1.00
CA THR A 172 -12.26 12.84 -2.47
C THR A 172 -13.60 12.29 -2.95
N ASP A 173 -14.08 11.20 -2.37
CA ASP A 173 -15.38 10.60 -2.69
C ASP A 173 -16.54 11.55 -2.33
N LEU A 174 -16.41 12.34 -1.24
CA LEU A 174 -17.39 13.37 -0.87
C LEU A 174 -17.41 14.57 -1.83
N VAL A 175 -16.30 14.86 -2.53
CA VAL A 175 -16.22 15.95 -3.50
C VAL A 175 -16.64 15.48 -4.92
N SER A 176 -16.66 14.17 -5.16
CA SER A 176 -16.91 13.58 -6.48
C SER A 176 -18.29 12.91 -6.65
N LEU A 177 -19.30 13.26 -5.84
CA LEU A 177 -20.70 12.94 -6.15
C LEU A 177 -21.35 14.10 -6.93
N PRO A 178 -21.28 14.15 -8.28
CA PRO A 178 -22.22 14.96 -9.03
C PRO A 178 -23.60 14.34 -8.82
N GLY A 179 -24.51 15.12 -8.22
CA GLY A 179 -25.96 14.88 -8.20
C GLY A 179 -26.37 13.45 -7.83
N ALA A 180 -26.87 13.28 -6.60
CA ALA A 180 -27.93 12.30 -6.40
C ALA A 180 -28.90 12.41 -7.58
N CYS A 181 -29.23 11.29 -8.23
CA CYS A 181 -30.33 11.26 -9.18
C CYS A 181 -31.49 12.02 -8.55
N ASP A 182 -31.81 13.20 -9.08
CA ASP A 182 -33.11 13.80 -8.87
C ASP A 182 -34.08 12.80 -9.48
N ASP A 183 -34.86 12.17 -8.61
CA ASP A 183 -36.05 11.44 -8.98
C ASP A 183 -36.96 12.41 -9.76
N ALA A 184 -36.90 12.33 -11.08
CA ALA A 184 -37.79 13.03 -11.98
C ALA A 184 -38.49 12.01 -12.89
N GLN A 185 -39.63 11.55 -12.36
CA GLN A 185 -40.90 11.20 -13.03
C GLN A 185 -40.89 10.15 -14.14
#